data_AF-A0A3S2MT66-F1
#
_entry.id   AF-A0A3S2MT66-F1
#
_cell.length_a   1.000
_cell.length_b   1.000
_cell.length_c   1.000
_cell.angle_alpha   90.00
_cell.angle_beta   90.00
_cell.angle_gamma   90.00
#
_symmetry.space_group_name_H-M   'P 1'
#
loop_
_entity.id
_entity.type
_entity.pdbx_description
1 polymer ?
#
loop_
_entity_poly.entity_id
_entity_poly.type
_entity_poly.pdbx_seq_one_letter_code
_entity_poly.pdbx_strand_id
1 'polypeptide(L)'
;MSSSSQTPSELEALECHFTWVKEITRSELLDMRVKLEDIGTHEGNFWLGSIYNMWGFVLYKLDSSEEALQFLSKATETLKRLREEDEGPWLVVNYGNLAWLHHHLGEEAMSQDYLSKVGALKSKFPSPSQDELHPEIYAEKAWTLMFNENNKQLAANYFQKAFNMQPDMVQWQSSRVIALASAAKHWDTYLSDDFLQEIKTAREQDPENLYVAAVELKLRNRKGESVRDEAETLGQKILLQPVSSYSGLKPLLRLHRQQGSLDEAIDLTEEALQQHPDERYLKRCAALCYKWKVFGFRGDQVDQRTIERAIQLHEEVIALYPDTSFFKKVDLADVQAKSRQGRMIADQMYQELLAKRDLNPGQKQLLYYSYARYLNFEHWYHSNKSIQYLMMSAEIQPRNFYGRKSLQELQKIRDRGTNQMSIEIRKFLENLPDDDSEASNLNV
;
A
#
# COMPACT_ATOMS: atom_id res chain seq x y z
N MET A 1 17.13 26.70 40.44
CA MET A 1 15.80 26.12 40.18
C MET A 1 15.10 27.02 39.18
N SER A 2 14.99 26.57 37.94
CA SER A 2 14.11 27.12 36.92
C SER A 2 13.77 25.94 36.01
N SER A 3 12.69 25.22 36.33
CA SER A 3 12.13 24.23 35.43
C SER A 3 11.56 24.99 34.24
N SER A 4 12.29 25.00 33.14
CA SER A 4 11.85 25.68 31.93
C SER A 4 10.62 24.96 31.38
N SER A 5 9.57 25.74 31.15
CA SER A 5 8.38 25.35 30.40
C SER A 5 8.66 25.30 28.88
N GLN A 6 9.81 24.75 28.47
CA GLN A 6 10.34 24.77 27.10
C GLN A 6 10.14 23.45 26.33
N THR A 7 9.61 22.40 26.95
CA THR A 7 9.57 21.05 26.36
C THR A 7 8.71 20.90 25.09
N PRO A 8 7.54 21.55 24.91
CA PRO A 8 6.72 21.28 23.73
C PRO A 8 7.32 21.81 22.42
N SER A 9 7.91 23.02 22.44
CA SER A 9 8.43 23.65 21.23
C SER A 9 9.68 22.96 20.67
N GLU A 10 10.51 22.38 21.53
CA GLU A 10 11.71 21.63 21.09
C GLU A 10 11.33 20.29 20.47
N LEU A 11 10.36 19.58 21.07
CA LEU A 11 9.85 18.31 20.55
C LEU A 11 9.12 18.49 19.20
N GLU A 12 8.34 19.56 19.05
CA GLU A 12 7.64 19.89 17.81
C GLU A 12 8.59 20.21 16.64
N ALA A 13 9.81 20.66 16.92
CA ALA A 13 10.84 20.96 15.94
C ALA A 13 11.69 19.73 15.51
N LEU A 14 11.43 18.55 16.09
CA LEU A 14 12.14 17.32 15.71
C LEU A 14 11.67 16.80 14.35
N GLU A 15 12.59 16.22 13.59
CA GLU A 15 12.28 15.49 12.36
C GLU A 15 12.08 14.01 12.72
N CYS A 16 10.83 13.62 13.01
CA CYS A 16 10.50 12.25 13.41
C CYS A 16 9.02 11.90 13.14
N HIS A 17 8.62 10.66 13.40
CA HIS A 17 7.29 10.18 13.04
C HIS A 17 6.17 10.92 13.79
N PHE A 18 6.43 11.32 15.04
CA PHE A 18 5.48 12.08 15.86
C PHE A 18 5.19 13.49 15.32
N THR A 19 6.13 14.08 14.59
CA THR A 19 5.96 15.41 13.99
C THR A 19 5.53 15.33 12.52
N TRP A 20 5.85 14.24 11.82
CA TRP A 20 5.43 14.01 10.42
C TRP A 20 4.00 13.48 10.30
N VAL A 21 3.56 12.62 11.23
CA VAL A 21 2.28 11.91 11.18
C VAL A 21 1.38 12.41 12.31
N LYS A 22 0.76 13.59 12.11
CA LYS A 22 -0.04 14.26 13.15
C LYS A 22 -1.49 13.80 13.21
N GLU A 23 -2.16 13.76 12.05
CA GLU A 23 -3.58 13.40 11.95
C GLU A 23 -3.70 12.00 11.37
N ILE A 24 -3.89 11.01 12.25
CA ILE A 24 -4.06 9.62 11.82
C ILE A 24 -5.16 8.92 12.60
N THR A 25 -6.03 8.23 11.89
CA THR A 25 -7.12 7.46 12.48
C THR A 25 -6.64 6.09 12.96
N ARG A 26 -7.37 5.49 13.91
CA ARG A 26 -7.10 4.10 14.34
C ARG A 26 -7.16 3.09 13.19
N SER A 27 -8.07 3.28 12.22
CA SER A 27 -8.16 2.41 11.04
C SER A 27 -6.89 2.49 10.18
N GLU A 28 -6.33 3.68 9.99
CA GLU A 28 -5.10 3.85 9.22
C GLU A 28 -3.89 3.26 9.95
N LEU A 29 -3.83 3.39 11.28
CA LEU A 29 -2.81 2.74 12.11
C LEU A 29 -2.84 1.21 11.98
N LEU A 30 -4.03 0.61 11.98
CA LEU A 30 -4.20 -0.84 11.76
C LEU A 30 -3.78 -1.26 10.34
N ASP A 31 -4.10 -0.47 9.33
CA ASP A 31 -3.62 -0.68 7.96
C ASP A 31 -2.09 -0.60 7.87
N MET A 32 -1.45 0.33 8.59
CA MET A 32 0.01 0.44 8.64
C MET A 32 0.66 -0.73 9.38
N ARG A 33 0.09 -1.15 10.52
CA ARG A 33 0.54 -2.36 11.24
C ARG A 33 0.56 -3.57 10.31
N VAL A 34 -0.53 -3.82 9.60
CA VAL A 34 -0.64 -4.93 8.65
C VAL A 34 0.40 -4.83 7.53
N LYS A 35 0.67 -3.63 7.01
CA LYS A 35 1.73 -3.40 6.01
C LYS A 35 3.11 -3.69 6.59
N LEU A 36 3.39 -3.29 7.83
CA LEU A 36 4.67 -3.55 8.49
C LEU A 36 4.90 -5.06 8.72
N GLU A 37 3.85 -5.78 9.13
CA GLU A 37 3.88 -7.25 9.24
C GLU A 37 4.17 -7.89 7.88
N ASP A 38 3.52 -7.43 6.81
CA ASP A 38 3.71 -7.94 5.45
C ASP A 38 5.08 -7.54 4.83
N ILE A 39 5.73 -6.46 5.29
CA ILE A 39 7.10 -6.09 4.86
C ILE A 39 8.12 -7.04 5.49
N GLY A 40 7.85 -7.51 6.71
CA GLY A 40 8.74 -8.38 7.47
C GLY A 40 9.96 -7.64 8.04
N THR A 41 10.76 -8.37 8.81
CA THR A 41 11.94 -7.84 9.52
C THR A 41 13.19 -8.66 9.22
N HIS A 42 13.29 -9.18 7.99
CA HIS A 42 14.41 -10.03 7.57
C HIS A 42 15.74 -9.29 7.63
N GLU A 43 16.76 -9.98 8.13
CA GLU A 43 18.13 -9.48 8.14
C GLU A 43 18.60 -9.26 6.69
N GLY A 44 19.13 -8.06 6.40
CA GLY A 44 19.50 -7.64 5.04
C GLY A 44 18.54 -6.64 4.39
N ASN A 45 17.37 -6.37 4.99
CA ASN A 45 16.51 -5.29 4.50
C ASN A 45 17.17 -3.92 4.77
N PHE A 46 17.45 -3.15 3.71
CA PHE A 46 18.05 -1.81 3.79
C PHE A 46 17.26 -0.86 4.72
N TRP A 47 15.93 -1.00 4.75
CA TRP A 47 15.04 -0.17 5.55
C TRP A 47 14.79 -0.71 6.97
N LEU A 48 15.50 -1.74 7.44
CA LEU A 48 15.19 -2.43 8.69
C LEU A 48 15.15 -1.49 9.91
N GLY A 49 16.09 -0.56 10.01
CA GLY A 49 16.09 0.46 11.07
C GLY A 49 14.84 1.35 11.03
N SER A 50 14.50 1.89 9.85
CA SER A 50 13.31 2.72 9.64
C SER A 50 12.00 1.94 9.84
N ILE A 51 11.97 0.65 9.49
CA ILE A 51 10.85 -0.26 9.78
C ILE A 51 10.60 -0.36 11.28
N TYR A 52 11.67 -0.53 12.08
CA TYR A 52 11.55 -0.57 13.52
C TYR A 52 11.17 0.79 14.12
N ASN A 53 11.65 1.90 13.57
CA ASN A 53 11.19 3.25 13.96
C ASN A 53 9.67 3.41 13.76
N MET A 54 9.17 2.97 12.61
CA MET A 54 7.74 3.02 12.29
C MET A 54 6.92 2.08 13.17
N TRP A 55 7.40 0.86 13.44
CA TRP A 55 6.77 -0.04 14.41
C TRP A 55 6.62 0.62 15.78
N GLY A 56 7.68 1.25 16.28
CA GLY A 56 7.65 2.00 17.53
C GLY A 56 6.56 3.08 17.55
N PHE A 57 6.48 3.90 16.50
CA PHE A 57 5.43 4.91 16.36
C PHE A 57 4.02 4.31 16.31
N VAL A 58 3.79 3.31 15.45
CA VAL A 58 2.48 2.69 15.24
C VAL A 58 1.98 2.00 16.50
N LEU A 59 2.84 1.24 17.19
CA LEU A 59 2.48 0.54 18.42
C LEU A 59 2.15 1.51 19.54
N TYR A 60 2.93 2.59 19.68
CA TYR A 60 2.63 3.62 20.67
C TYR A 60 1.25 4.25 20.41
N LYS A 61 0.97 4.61 19.15
CA LYS A 61 -0.34 5.17 18.75
C LYS A 61 -1.50 4.16 18.83
N LEU A 62 -1.20 2.87 18.94
CA LEU A 62 -2.16 1.78 19.20
C LEU A 62 -2.20 1.36 20.68
N ASP A 63 -1.66 2.19 21.58
CA ASP A 63 -1.69 2.02 23.04
C ASP A 63 -0.78 0.89 23.57
N SER A 64 0.23 0.46 22.80
CA SER A 64 1.25 -0.54 23.18
C SER A 64 2.62 0.11 23.47
N SER A 65 2.74 0.87 24.57
CA SER A 65 3.95 1.64 24.89
C SER A 65 5.21 0.80 25.15
N GLU A 66 5.10 -0.34 25.84
CA GLU A 66 6.24 -1.21 26.13
C GLU A 66 6.83 -1.81 24.85
N GLU A 67 5.97 -2.33 23.97
CA GLU A 67 6.39 -2.85 22.66
C GLU A 67 6.97 -1.73 21.78
N ALA A 68 6.37 -0.53 21.83
CA ALA A 68 6.89 0.62 21.12
C ALA A 68 8.34 0.93 21.50
N LEU A 69 8.65 0.96 22.80
CA LEU A 69 10.00 1.18 23.30
C LEU A 69 10.97 0.08 22.83
N GLN A 70 10.56 -1.19 22.91
CA GLN A 70 11.38 -2.32 22.44
C GLN A 70 11.75 -2.18 20.96
N PHE A 71 10.78 -1.82 20.10
CA PHE A 71 11.03 -1.60 18.69
C PHE A 71 11.92 -0.39 18.43
N LEU A 72 11.74 0.74 19.15
CA LEU A 72 12.62 1.90 19.01
C LEU A 72 14.06 1.60 19.47
N SER A 73 14.25 0.82 20.53
CA SER A 73 15.58 0.35 20.94
C SER A 73 16.22 -0.57 19.89
N LYS A 74 15.43 -1.50 19.33
CA LYS A 74 15.88 -2.37 18.24
C LYS A 74 16.26 -1.57 16.99
N ALA A 75 15.53 -0.49 16.69
CA ALA A 75 15.87 0.45 15.63
C ALA A 75 17.23 1.11 15.90
N THR A 76 17.47 1.60 17.13
CA THR A 76 18.78 2.18 17.51
C THR A 76 19.92 1.20 17.26
N GLU A 77 19.80 -0.04 17.76
CA GLU A 77 20.83 -1.06 17.58
C GLU A 77 21.07 -1.39 16.10
N THR A 78 19.99 -1.54 15.33
CA THR A 78 20.07 -1.85 13.90
C THR A 78 20.76 -0.72 13.13
N LEU A 79 20.36 0.52 13.38
CA LEU A 79 20.91 1.70 12.71
C LEU A 79 22.40 1.92 13.03
N LYS A 80 22.86 1.58 14.24
CA LYS A 80 24.28 1.62 14.59
C LYS A 80 25.08 0.52 13.90
N ARG A 81 24.53 -0.69 13.77
CA ARG A 81 25.23 -1.82 13.12
C ARG A 81 25.36 -1.69 11.61
N LEU A 82 24.49 -0.91 10.97
CA LEU A 82 24.45 -0.77 9.50
C LEU A 82 25.55 0.13 8.93
N ARG A 83 26.31 0.83 9.77
CA ARG A 83 27.35 1.79 9.38
C ARG A 83 28.63 1.51 10.16
N GLU A 84 29.78 1.89 9.60
CA GLU A 84 31.07 1.73 10.27
C GLU A 84 31.20 2.64 11.49
N GLU A 85 30.52 3.79 11.47
CA GLU A 85 30.46 4.71 12.60
C GLU A 85 29.25 4.41 13.50
N ASP A 86 29.46 4.47 14.82
CA ASP A 86 28.41 4.23 15.83
C ASP A 86 27.37 5.39 15.92
N GLU A 87 27.64 6.52 15.28
CA GLU A 87 26.81 7.72 15.33
C GLU A 87 26.82 8.48 14.00
N GLY A 88 25.65 8.90 13.53
CA GLY A 88 25.51 9.74 12.34
C GLY A 88 24.10 10.30 12.18
N PRO A 89 23.86 11.08 11.10
CA PRO A 89 22.57 11.71 10.83
C PRO A 89 21.38 10.74 10.76
N TRP A 90 21.60 9.49 10.37
CA TRP A 90 20.58 8.45 10.31
C TRP A 90 19.95 8.09 11.68
N LEU A 91 20.56 8.47 12.80
CA LEU A 91 19.98 8.27 14.14
C LEU A 91 19.03 9.39 14.56
N VAL A 92 18.97 10.52 13.85
CA VAL A 92 18.18 11.69 14.24
C VAL A 92 16.70 11.35 14.39
N VAL A 93 16.14 10.59 13.44
CA VAL A 93 14.72 10.19 13.46
C VAL A 93 14.42 9.26 14.64
N ASN A 94 15.30 8.29 14.90
CA ASN A 94 15.15 7.34 16.00
C ASN A 94 15.21 8.03 17.37
N TYR A 95 16.23 8.87 17.60
CA TYR A 95 16.34 9.63 18.84
C TYR A 95 15.21 10.64 19.00
N GLY A 96 14.72 11.22 17.91
CA GLY A 96 13.53 12.08 17.95
C GLY A 96 12.26 11.31 18.37
N ASN A 97 12.05 10.09 17.85
CA ASN A 97 10.97 9.22 18.27
C ASN A 97 11.08 8.84 19.76
N LEU A 98 12.29 8.51 20.24
CA LEU A 98 12.54 8.17 21.65
C LEU A 98 12.29 9.37 22.58
N ALA A 99 12.70 10.58 22.17
CA ALA A 99 12.41 11.81 22.91
C ALA A 99 10.90 12.01 23.10
N TRP A 100 10.12 11.86 22.02
CA TRP A 100 8.65 11.95 22.06
C TRP A 100 8.02 10.84 22.90
N LEU A 101 8.48 9.60 22.76
CA LEU A 101 7.95 8.47 23.54
C LEU A 101 8.16 8.70 25.04
N HIS A 102 9.38 9.03 25.46
CA HIS A 102 9.67 9.29 26.87
C HIS A 102 8.91 10.50 27.42
N HIS A 103 8.75 11.57 26.64
CA HIS A 103 7.92 12.70 27.03
C HIS A 103 6.46 12.27 27.28
N HIS A 104 5.88 11.50 26.36
CA HIS A 104 4.53 10.98 26.51
C HIS A 104 4.35 10.03 27.71
N LEU A 105 5.40 9.32 28.12
CA LEU A 105 5.40 8.47 29.31
C LEU A 105 5.61 9.25 30.62
N GLY A 106 5.86 10.56 30.55
CA GLY A 106 6.19 11.39 31.72
C GLY A 106 7.64 11.25 32.19
N GLU A 107 8.50 10.64 31.39
CA GLU A 107 9.91 10.38 31.68
C GLU A 107 10.79 11.53 31.16
N GLU A 108 10.55 12.74 31.67
CA GLU A 108 11.13 13.98 31.13
C GLU A 108 12.67 14.00 31.11
N ALA A 109 13.32 13.37 32.10
CA ALA A 109 14.78 13.27 32.13
C ALA A 109 15.33 12.46 30.94
N MET A 110 14.65 11.38 30.56
CA MET A 110 15.01 10.57 29.39
C MET A 110 14.69 11.31 28.10
N SER A 111 13.54 12.01 28.04
CA SER A 111 13.20 12.85 26.89
C SER A 111 14.28 13.90 26.63
N GLN A 112 14.73 14.60 27.67
CA GLN A 112 15.78 15.61 27.57
C GLN A 112 17.14 15.03 27.17
N ASP A 113 17.48 13.82 27.64
CA ASP A 113 18.70 13.12 27.20
C ASP A 113 18.68 12.85 25.69
N TYR A 114 17.55 12.36 25.15
CA TYR A 114 17.41 12.14 23.71
C TYR A 114 17.37 13.45 22.90
N LEU A 115 16.74 14.51 23.41
CA LEU A 115 16.82 15.86 22.81
C LEU A 115 18.28 16.33 22.71
N SER A 116 19.05 16.13 23.78
CA SER A 116 20.47 16.49 23.82
C SER A 116 21.28 15.68 22.79
N LYS A 117 20.99 14.39 22.65
CA LYS A 117 21.59 13.52 21.61
C LYS A 117 21.26 13.99 20.19
N VAL A 118 20.02 14.39 19.91
CA VAL A 118 19.65 14.97 18.61
C VAL A 118 20.41 16.26 18.36
N GLY A 119 20.51 17.15 19.36
CA GLY A 119 21.30 18.38 19.28
C GLY A 119 22.79 18.13 19.01
N ALA A 120 23.38 17.14 19.67
CA ALA A 120 24.76 16.72 19.47
C ALA A 120 25.00 16.21 18.04
N LEU A 121 24.09 15.38 17.50
CA LEU A 121 24.18 14.90 16.12
C LEU A 121 24.08 16.06 15.12
N LYS A 122 23.12 16.98 15.28
CA LYS A 122 22.98 18.16 14.41
C LYS A 122 24.20 19.08 14.46
N SER A 123 24.88 19.15 15.60
CA SER A 123 26.09 19.97 15.77
C SER A 123 27.33 19.30 15.15
N LYS A 124 27.48 17.99 15.33
CA LYS A 124 28.59 17.19 14.79
C LYS A 124 28.48 17.01 13.28
N PHE A 125 27.26 16.84 12.78
CA PHE A 125 26.93 16.69 11.39
C PHE A 125 25.96 17.81 11.00
N PRO A 126 26.44 19.01 10.66
CA PRO A 126 25.56 20.09 10.22
C PRO A 126 24.96 19.77 8.85
N SER A 127 23.70 20.17 8.64
CA SER A 127 23.06 20.04 7.33
C SER A 127 23.71 20.96 6.29
N PRO A 128 23.61 20.66 4.98
CA PRO A 128 24.29 21.42 3.93
C PRO A 128 23.91 22.91 3.91
N SER A 129 22.67 23.23 4.28
CA SER A 129 22.16 24.59 4.49
C SER A 129 21.13 24.63 5.61
N GLN A 130 20.75 25.84 6.06
CA GLN A 130 19.80 26.01 7.17
C GLN A 130 18.39 25.47 6.85
N ASP A 131 18.00 25.46 5.58
CA ASP A 131 16.68 25.02 5.13
C ASP A 131 16.67 23.56 4.63
N GLU A 132 17.82 22.88 4.62
CA GLU A 132 17.94 21.52 4.12
C GLU A 132 18.10 20.51 5.26
N LEU A 133 17.46 19.35 5.11
CA LEU A 133 17.67 18.19 5.98
C LEU A 133 18.85 17.36 5.48
N HIS A 134 19.39 16.51 6.36
CA HIS A 134 20.29 15.44 5.93
C HIS A 134 19.60 14.45 4.98
N PRO A 135 20.33 13.89 4.02
CA PRO A 135 19.74 12.98 3.03
C PRO A 135 19.08 11.75 3.66
N GLU A 136 19.60 11.23 4.76
CA GLU A 136 18.99 10.10 5.49
C GLU A 136 17.65 10.46 6.12
N ILE A 137 17.49 11.71 6.58
CA ILE A 137 16.22 12.20 7.12
C ILE A 137 15.21 12.37 5.98
N TYR A 138 15.63 12.91 4.83
CA TYR A 138 14.78 12.96 3.64
C TYR A 138 14.35 11.56 3.19
N ALA A 139 15.26 10.60 3.20
CA ALA A 139 15.02 9.22 2.80
C ALA A 139 14.02 8.52 3.74
N GLU A 140 14.17 8.64 5.06
CA GLU A 140 13.22 8.06 6.03
C GLU A 140 11.84 8.75 6.00
N LYS A 141 11.81 10.07 5.76
CA LYS A 141 10.56 10.82 5.56
C LYS A 141 9.84 10.36 4.28
N ALA A 142 10.59 10.18 3.19
CA ALA A 142 10.05 9.63 1.94
C ALA A 142 9.49 8.22 2.14
N TRP A 143 10.23 7.35 2.84
CA TRP A 143 9.81 6.00 3.15
C TRP A 143 8.55 5.98 4.03
N THR A 144 8.45 6.87 5.01
CA THR A 144 7.24 7.07 5.84
C THR A 144 6.02 7.42 4.97
N LEU A 145 6.19 8.36 4.04
CA LEU A 145 5.11 8.77 3.13
C LEU A 145 4.63 7.64 2.20
N MET A 146 5.45 6.60 1.98
CA MET A 146 5.03 5.42 1.23
C MET A 146 3.90 4.62 1.91
N PHE A 147 3.56 4.86 3.17
CA PHE A 147 2.43 4.18 3.80
C PHE A 147 1.07 4.76 3.35
N ASN A 148 1.04 5.98 2.80
CA ASN A 148 -0.15 6.63 2.29
C ASN A 148 -0.17 6.59 0.75
N GLU A 149 -1.27 6.12 0.14
CA GLU A 149 -1.39 6.02 -1.33
C GLU A 149 -1.43 7.41 -2.01
N ASN A 150 -1.88 8.46 -1.30
CA ASN A 150 -1.94 9.83 -1.84
C ASN A 150 -0.57 10.53 -1.81
N ASN A 151 0.35 10.08 -0.95
CA ASN A 151 1.64 10.75 -0.75
C ASN A 151 2.77 10.15 -1.60
N LYS A 152 2.47 9.25 -2.54
CA LYS A 152 3.48 8.53 -3.34
C LYS A 152 4.34 9.45 -4.22
N GLN A 153 3.74 10.50 -4.80
CA GLN A 153 4.49 11.49 -5.56
C GLN A 153 5.40 12.33 -4.65
N LEU A 154 4.87 12.76 -3.50
CA LEU A 154 5.66 13.50 -2.51
C LEU A 154 6.82 12.67 -1.96
N ALA A 155 6.60 11.38 -1.71
CA ALA A 155 7.65 10.44 -1.34
C ALA A 155 8.76 10.37 -2.42
N ALA A 156 8.39 10.26 -3.69
CA ALA A 156 9.35 10.28 -4.79
C ALA A 156 10.19 11.57 -4.84
N ASN A 157 9.58 12.72 -4.55
CA ASN A 157 10.31 14.00 -4.50
C ASN A 157 11.33 14.03 -3.35
N TYR A 158 10.98 13.51 -2.17
CA TYR A 158 11.92 13.43 -1.06
C TYR A 158 13.04 12.40 -1.30
N PHE A 159 12.75 11.25 -1.91
CA PHE A 159 13.80 10.32 -2.34
C PHE A 159 14.73 10.96 -3.37
N GLN A 160 14.21 11.75 -4.32
CA GLN A 160 15.04 12.48 -5.28
C GLN A 160 15.98 13.47 -4.58
N LYS A 161 15.49 14.21 -3.58
CA LYS A 161 16.33 15.13 -2.80
C LYS A 161 17.46 14.39 -2.10
N ALA A 162 17.16 13.28 -1.41
CA ALA A 162 18.16 12.45 -0.76
C ALA A 162 19.20 11.92 -1.77
N PHE A 163 18.75 11.38 -2.90
CA PHE A 163 19.63 10.83 -3.93
C PHE A 163 20.51 11.89 -4.62
N ASN A 164 19.99 13.10 -4.85
CA ASN A 164 20.80 14.20 -5.41
C ASN A 164 21.95 14.61 -4.48
N MET A 165 21.74 14.50 -3.16
CA MET A 165 22.76 14.79 -2.15
C MET A 165 23.77 13.65 -1.99
N GLN A 166 23.33 12.39 -2.17
CA GLN A 166 24.19 11.20 -2.07
C GLN A 166 23.87 10.19 -3.20
N PRO A 167 24.44 10.37 -4.40
CA PRO A 167 24.12 9.52 -5.56
C PRO A 167 24.63 8.07 -5.47
N ASP A 168 25.53 7.78 -4.53
CA ASP A 168 26.05 6.45 -4.23
C ASP A 168 25.03 5.57 -3.48
N MET A 169 24.04 6.16 -2.81
CA MET A 169 22.96 5.45 -2.13
C MET A 169 21.87 5.02 -3.13
N VAL A 170 22.20 4.05 -3.99
CA VAL A 170 21.34 3.54 -5.08
C VAL A 170 19.96 3.07 -4.61
N GLN A 171 19.82 2.61 -3.36
CA GLN A 171 18.55 2.17 -2.78
C GLN A 171 17.52 3.30 -2.68
N TRP A 172 17.96 4.56 -2.58
CA TRP A 172 17.06 5.71 -2.59
C TRP A 172 16.49 5.96 -3.97
N GLN A 173 17.30 5.78 -5.02
CA GLN A 173 16.85 5.81 -6.40
C GLN A 173 15.88 4.67 -6.71
N SER A 174 16.17 3.45 -6.24
CA SER A 174 15.24 2.31 -6.31
C SER A 174 13.90 2.61 -5.62
N SER A 175 13.94 3.18 -4.41
CA SER A 175 12.73 3.53 -3.66
C SER A 175 11.91 4.64 -4.36
N ARG A 176 12.60 5.57 -5.02
CA ARG A 176 12.00 6.63 -5.84
C ARG A 176 11.21 6.07 -7.03
N VAL A 177 11.81 5.21 -7.83
CA VAL A 177 11.13 4.63 -9.01
C VAL A 177 9.98 3.72 -8.59
N ILE A 178 10.09 3.04 -7.45
CA ILE A 178 8.97 2.29 -6.84
C ILE A 178 7.83 3.24 -6.44
N ALA A 179 8.14 4.38 -5.82
CA ALA A 179 7.15 5.39 -5.43
C ALA A 179 6.39 5.94 -6.64
N LEU A 180 7.11 6.32 -7.70
CA LEU A 180 6.51 6.81 -8.96
C LEU A 180 5.64 5.75 -9.65
N ALA A 181 6.14 4.52 -9.76
CA ALA A 181 5.36 3.42 -10.34
C ALA A 181 4.11 3.10 -9.50
N SER A 182 4.17 3.28 -8.18
CA SER A 182 3.02 3.14 -7.30
C SER A 182 2.02 4.28 -7.46
N ALA A 183 2.46 5.52 -7.66
CA ALA A 183 1.59 6.67 -7.91
C ALA A 183 0.81 6.53 -9.23
N ALA A 184 1.45 5.97 -10.26
CA ALA A 184 0.84 5.74 -11.58
C ALA A 184 -0.11 4.53 -11.63
N LYS A 185 -0.28 3.78 -10.54
CA LYS A 185 -1.01 2.49 -10.47
C LYS A 185 -2.48 2.56 -10.93
N HIS A 186 -3.09 3.74 -10.94
CA HIS A 186 -4.49 3.96 -11.28
C HIS A 186 -4.72 4.83 -12.52
N TRP A 187 -3.65 5.38 -13.09
CA TRP A 187 -3.73 6.22 -14.27
C TRP A 187 -3.18 5.42 -15.44
N ASP A 188 -3.97 5.34 -16.51
CA ASP A 188 -3.50 4.86 -17.83
C ASP A 188 -2.51 5.85 -18.45
N THR A 189 -1.87 6.72 -17.65
CA THR A 189 -0.75 7.53 -18.11
C THR A 189 0.32 6.57 -18.58
N TYR A 190 0.54 6.60 -19.88
CA TYR A 190 1.78 6.18 -20.51
C TYR A 190 2.92 6.74 -19.67
N LEU A 191 3.54 5.90 -18.85
CA LEU A 191 4.78 6.27 -18.18
C LEU A 191 5.75 6.63 -19.31
N SER A 192 6.33 7.82 -19.22
CA SER A 192 7.19 8.38 -20.26
C SER A 192 8.34 7.43 -20.55
N ASP A 193 8.86 7.50 -21.78
CA ASP A 193 10.05 6.72 -22.13
C ASP A 193 11.24 7.11 -21.23
N ASP A 194 11.28 8.35 -20.75
CA ASP A 194 12.22 8.83 -19.73
C ASP A 194 12.12 8.03 -18.42
N PHE A 195 10.91 7.78 -17.92
CA PHE A 195 10.73 6.98 -16.69
C PHE A 195 11.11 5.51 -16.91
N LEU A 196 10.85 4.96 -18.09
CA LEU A 196 11.30 3.61 -18.42
C LEU A 196 12.84 3.54 -18.45
N GLN A 197 13.51 4.56 -18.98
CA GLN A 197 14.96 4.62 -18.96
C GLN A 197 15.49 4.75 -17.52
N GLU A 198 14.83 5.55 -16.70
CA GLU A 198 15.21 5.73 -15.32
C GLU A 198 15.12 4.43 -14.49
N ILE A 199 14.03 3.67 -14.63
CA ILE A 199 13.90 2.40 -13.90
C ILE A 199 14.88 1.34 -14.40
N LYS A 200 15.26 1.36 -15.69
CA LYS A 200 16.34 0.52 -16.22
C LYS A 200 17.68 0.88 -15.55
N THR A 201 18.01 2.16 -15.46
CA THR A 201 19.21 2.62 -14.75
C THR A 201 19.18 2.23 -13.27
N ALA A 202 18.04 2.36 -12.58
CA ALA A 202 17.90 1.91 -11.20
C ALA A 202 18.12 0.38 -11.07
N ARG A 203 17.59 -0.43 -11.99
CA ARG A 203 17.82 -1.89 -12.03
C ARG A 203 19.28 -2.24 -12.27
N GLU A 204 19.99 -1.50 -13.11
CA GLU A 204 21.43 -1.69 -13.36
C GLU A 204 22.30 -1.33 -12.16
N GLN A 205 21.92 -0.28 -11.42
CA GLN A 205 22.64 0.20 -10.24
C GLN A 205 22.35 -0.62 -8.97
N ASP A 206 21.15 -1.20 -8.87
CA ASP A 206 20.69 -1.99 -7.71
C ASP A 206 20.17 -3.38 -8.18
N PRO A 207 21.04 -4.26 -8.69
CA PRO A 207 20.64 -5.51 -9.36
C PRO A 207 19.98 -6.55 -8.44
N GLU A 208 20.22 -6.46 -7.13
CA GLU A 208 19.63 -7.35 -6.12
C GLU A 208 18.20 -6.94 -5.73
N ASN A 209 17.74 -5.77 -6.19
CA ASN A 209 16.39 -5.29 -5.92
C ASN A 209 15.36 -5.91 -6.86
N LEU A 210 14.89 -7.09 -6.46
CA LEU A 210 13.91 -7.87 -7.21
C LEU A 210 12.57 -7.13 -7.40
N TYR A 211 12.24 -6.18 -6.51
CA TYR A 211 11.04 -5.34 -6.67
C TYR A 211 11.19 -4.38 -7.85
N VAL A 212 12.31 -3.68 -7.97
CA VAL A 212 12.59 -2.81 -9.14
C VAL A 212 12.56 -3.62 -10.42
N ALA A 213 13.22 -4.79 -10.43
CA ALA A 213 13.19 -5.70 -11.57
C ALA A 213 11.75 -6.09 -11.97
N ALA A 214 10.90 -6.48 -11.02
CA ALA A 214 9.53 -6.88 -11.31
C ALA A 214 8.66 -5.72 -11.83
N VAL A 215 8.89 -4.50 -11.33
CA VAL A 215 8.21 -3.30 -11.83
C VAL A 215 8.66 -2.96 -13.24
N GLU A 216 9.96 -3.04 -13.52
CA GLU A 216 10.56 -2.74 -14.82
C GLU A 216 10.06 -3.71 -15.91
N LEU A 217 10.08 -5.03 -15.65
CA LEU A 217 9.54 -6.03 -16.58
C LEU A 217 8.06 -5.78 -16.89
N LYS A 218 7.28 -5.44 -15.86
CA LYS A 218 5.85 -5.09 -16.02
C LYS A 218 5.67 -3.85 -16.92
N LEU A 219 6.58 -2.88 -16.88
CA LEU A 219 6.51 -1.70 -17.74
C LEU A 219 6.91 -2.01 -19.19
N ARG A 220 7.98 -2.78 -19.39
CA ARG A 220 8.40 -3.26 -20.73
C ARG A 220 7.32 -4.10 -21.41
N ASN A 221 6.67 -4.99 -20.66
CA ASN A 221 5.54 -5.77 -21.17
C ASN A 221 4.39 -4.89 -21.70
N ARG A 222 4.08 -3.77 -21.01
CA ARG A 222 3.05 -2.82 -21.48
C ARG A 222 3.44 -2.09 -22.77
N LYS A 223 4.75 -1.96 -23.04
CA LYS A 223 5.28 -1.40 -24.29
C LYS A 223 5.33 -2.44 -25.41
N GLY A 224 4.91 -3.69 -25.14
CA GLY A 224 4.89 -4.78 -26.12
C GLY A 224 6.20 -5.58 -26.19
N GLU A 225 7.14 -5.35 -25.28
CA GLU A 225 8.36 -6.16 -25.22
C GLU A 225 8.08 -7.56 -24.66
N SER A 226 8.72 -8.57 -25.24
CA SER A 226 8.66 -9.94 -24.69
C SER A 226 9.59 -10.05 -23.49
N VAL A 227 9.01 -10.34 -22.32
CA VAL A 227 9.74 -10.45 -21.04
C VAL A 227 9.44 -11.75 -20.29
N ARG A 228 8.90 -12.77 -20.98
CA ARG A 228 8.42 -14.01 -20.36
C ARG A 228 9.53 -14.75 -19.62
N ASP A 229 10.65 -15.00 -20.29
CA ASP A 229 11.77 -15.76 -19.74
C ASP A 229 12.45 -15.01 -18.57
N GLU A 230 12.54 -13.68 -18.67
CA GLU A 230 13.02 -12.82 -17.58
C GLU A 230 12.09 -12.88 -16.36
N ALA A 231 10.77 -12.91 -16.59
CA ALA A 231 9.76 -12.98 -15.54
C ALA A 231 9.79 -14.33 -14.80
N GLU A 232 9.94 -15.43 -15.54
CA GLU A 232 10.11 -16.77 -14.96
C GLU A 232 11.37 -16.86 -14.10
N THR A 233 12.50 -16.40 -14.64
CA THR A 233 13.78 -16.33 -13.91
C THR A 233 13.66 -15.48 -12.65
N LEU A 234 12.96 -14.34 -12.73
CA LEU A 234 12.73 -13.47 -11.59
C LEU A 234 11.83 -14.13 -10.54
N GLY A 235 10.80 -14.87 -10.95
CA GLY A 235 9.94 -15.64 -10.05
C GLY A 235 10.74 -16.61 -9.21
N GLN A 236 11.61 -17.41 -9.84
CA GLN A 236 12.49 -18.34 -9.15
C GLN A 236 13.43 -17.62 -8.17
N LYS A 237 14.02 -16.49 -8.56
CA LYS A 237 14.86 -15.67 -7.66
C LYS A 237 14.10 -15.15 -6.44
N ILE A 238 12.85 -14.71 -6.62
CA ILE A 238 12.01 -14.22 -5.53
C ILE A 238 11.73 -15.33 -4.52
N LEU A 239 11.51 -16.57 -4.98
CA LEU A 239 11.24 -17.71 -4.10
C LEU A 239 12.47 -18.21 -3.34
N LEU A 240 13.68 -17.88 -3.79
CA LEU A 240 14.92 -18.16 -3.04
C LEU A 240 15.13 -17.22 -1.84
N GLN A 241 14.35 -16.14 -1.75
CA GLN A 241 14.42 -15.17 -0.65
C GLN A 241 13.14 -15.23 0.19
N PRO A 242 13.17 -14.80 1.47
CA PRO A 242 11.96 -14.66 2.25
C PRO A 242 10.92 -13.76 1.56
N VAL A 243 9.75 -14.32 1.28
CA VAL A 243 8.70 -13.63 0.53
C VAL A 243 8.04 -12.58 1.40
N SER A 244 8.04 -11.33 0.94
CA SER A 244 7.39 -10.21 1.63
C SER A 244 6.72 -9.26 0.64
N SER A 245 6.03 -8.25 1.16
CA SER A 245 5.46 -7.18 0.34
C SER A 245 6.49 -6.33 -0.41
N TYR A 246 7.77 -6.46 -0.04
CA TYR A 246 8.90 -5.80 -0.70
C TYR A 246 9.70 -6.74 -1.61
N SER A 247 9.38 -8.03 -1.71
CA SER A 247 10.14 -8.99 -2.54
C SER A 247 9.94 -8.84 -4.05
N GLY A 248 8.95 -8.04 -4.48
CA GLY A 248 8.61 -7.90 -5.91
C GLY A 248 7.59 -8.90 -6.43
N LEU A 249 7.13 -9.83 -5.59
CA LEU A 249 6.15 -10.86 -6.00
C LEU A 249 4.87 -10.24 -6.57
N LYS A 250 4.27 -9.27 -5.88
CA LYS A 250 3.00 -8.68 -6.34
C LYS A 250 3.09 -7.94 -7.69
N PRO A 251 4.14 -7.11 -7.96
CA PRO A 251 4.40 -6.62 -9.30
C PRO A 251 4.55 -7.71 -10.35
N LEU A 252 5.25 -8.80 -10.05
CA LEU A 252 5.42 -9.95 -10.96
C LEU A 252 4.09 -10.64 -11.26
N LEU A 253 3.25 -10.91 -10.26
CA LEU A 253 1.92 -11.48 -10.48
C LEU A 253 1.01 -10.57 -11.32
N ARG A 254 1.18 -9.24 -11.21
CA ARG A 254 0.49 -8.29 -12.10
C ARG A 254 1.01 -8.32 -13.53
N LEU A 255 2.28 -8.64 -13.74
CA LEU A 255 2.84 -8.88 -15.07
C LEU A 255 2.20 -10.13 -15.70
N HIS A 256 2.16 -11.25 -14.99
CA HIS A 256 1.45 -12.46 -15.45
C HIS A 256 0.00 -12.19 -15.83
N ARG A 257 -0.73 -11.43 -15.00
CA ARG A 257 -2.09 -10.99 -15.33
C ARG A 257 -2.17 -10.19 -16.64
N GLN A 258 -1.20 -9.31 -16.92
CA GLN A 258 -1.18 -8.53 -18.16
C GLN A 258 -0.88 -9.38 -19.38
N GLN A 259 -0.09 -10.44 -19.22
CA GLN A 259 0.23 -11.41 -20.27
C GLN A 259 -0.89 -12.43 -20.51
N GLY A 260 -1.87 -12.52 -19.62
CA GLY A 260 -2.90 -13.57 -19.65
C GLY A 260 -2.42 -14.92 -19.09
N SER A 261 -1.21 -14.98 -18.55
CA SER A 261 -0.56 -16.16 -17.98
C SER A 261 -0.88 -16.33 -16.49
N LEU A 262 -2.18 -16.35 -16.15
CA LEU A 262 -2.62 -16.46 -14.74
C LEU A 262 -2.36 -17.84 -14.14
N ASP A 263 -2.26 -18.89 -14.95
CA ASP A 263 -1.92 -20.23 -14.48
C ASP A 263 -0.48 -20.27 -13.97
N GLU A 264 0.46 -19.68 -14.71
CA GLU A 264 1.86 -19.56 -14.27
C GLU A 264 1.99 -18.74 -12.98
N ALA A 265 1.17 -17.70 -12.82
CA ALA A 265 1.12 -16.94 -11.57
C ALA A 265 0.55 -17.75 -10.39
N ILE A 266 -0.41 -18.65 -10.65
CA ILE A 266 -0.96 -19.56 -9.63
C ILE A 266 0.08 -20.60 -9.26
N ASP A 267 0.69 -21.27 -10.24
CA ASP A 267 1.73 -22.29 -10.05
C ASP A 267 2.88 -21.74 -9.20
N LEU A 268 3.39 -20.54 -9.54
CA LEU A 268 4.44 -19.87 -8.77
C LEU A 268 4.03 -19.65 -7.30
N THR A 269 2.79 -19.21 -7.05
CA THR A 269 2.33 -18.97 -5.67
C THR A 269 2.03 -20.26 -4.91
N GLU A 270 1.54 -21.30 -5.56
CA GLU A 270 1.26 -22.60 -4.93
C GLU A 270 2.56 -23.36 -4.61
N GLU A 271 3.56 -23.32 -5.50
CA GLU A 271 4.89 -23.85 -5.23
C GLU A 271 5.50 -23.16 -3.99
N ALA A 272 5.44 -21.83 -3.94
CA ALA A 272 5.91 -21.08 -2.79
C ALA A 272 5.14 -21.44 -1.51
N LEU A 273 3.82 -21.69 -1.58
CA LEU A 273 3.00 -22.05 -0.42
C LEU A 273 3.31 -23.45 0.09
N GLN A 274 3.73 -24.37 -0.78
CA GLN A 274 4.20 -25.69 -0.35
C GLN A 274 5.47 -25.59 0.50
N GLN A 275 6.35 -24.65 0.17
CA GLN A 275 7.60 -24.42 0.92
C GLN A 275 7.36 -23.58 2.19
N HIS A 276 6.45 -22.61 2.12
CA HIS A 276 6.18 -21.66 3.19
C HIS A 276 4.67 -21.55 3.49
N PRO A 277 4.05 -22.61 4.05
CA PRO A 277 2.60 -22.69 4.23
C PRO A 277 2.03 -21.69 5.22
N ASP A 278 2.87 -21.10 6.08
CA ASP A 278 2.48 -20.12 7.09
C ASP A 278 2.67 -18.66 6.64
N GLU A 279 3.27 -18.42 5.47
CA GLU A 279 3.56 -17.07 5.01
C GLU A 279 2.28 -16.34 4.56
N ARG A 280 1.79 -15.46 5.44
CA ARG A 280 0.51 -14.75 5.26
C ARG A 280 0.48 -13.88 4.01
N TYR A 281 1.60 -13.21 3.68
CA TYR A 281 1.62 -12.33 2.52
C TYR A 281 1.54 -13.13 1.23
N LEU A 282 2.16 -14.31 1.22
CA LEU A 282 2.08 -15.24 0.11
C LEU A 282 0.65 -15.78 -0.08
N LYS A 283 -0.06 -16.17 1.00
CA LYS A 283 -1.49 -16.53 0.93
C LYS A 283 -2.34 -15.40 0.35
N ARG A 284 -2.06 -14.16 0.75
CA ARG A 284 -2.71 -12.96 0.22
C ARG A 284 -2.46 -12.76 -1.28
N CYS A 285 -1.26 -13.06 -1.76
CA CYS A 285 -0.91 -13.07 -3.18
C CYS A 285 -1.61 -14.21 -3.94
N ALA A 286 -1.58 -15.43 -3.44
CA ALA A 286 -2.26 -16.58 -4.03
C ALA A 286 -3.77 -16.33 -4.16
N ALA A 287 -4.44 -15.91 -3.08
CA ALA A 287 -5.85 -15.54 -3.10
C ALA A 287 -6.17 -14.51 -4.20
N LEU A 288 -5.28 -13.54 -4.42
CA LEU A 288 -5.43 -12.53 -5.45
C LEU A 288 -5.31 -13.11 -6.87
N CYS A 289 -4.37 -14.02 -7.12
CA CYS A 289 -4.23 -14.74 -8.40
C CYS A 289 -5.47 -15.57 -8.72
N TYR A 290 -5.93 -16.37 -7.75
CA TYR A 290 -7.16 -17.15 -7.87
C TYR A 290 -8.38 -16.27 -8.14
N LYS A 291 -8.50 -15.13 -7.43
CA LYS A 291 -9.55 -14.14 -7.73
C LYS A 291 -9.47 -13.69 -9.19
N TRP A 292 -8.28 -13.32 -9.67
CA TRP A 292 -8.12 -12.88 -11.05
C TRP A 292 -8.45 -13.97 -12.06
N LYS A 293 -8.16 -15.25 -11.77
CA LYS A 293 -8.51 -16.39 -12.61
C LYS A 293 -10.04 -16.59 -12.65
N VAL A 294 -10.70 -16.60 -11.48
CA VAL A 294 -12.16 -16.73 -11.34
C VAL A 294 -12.92 -15.61 -12.06
N PHE A 295 -12.38 -14.39 -12.07
CA PHE A 295 -12.95 -13.24 -12.78
C PHE A 295 -12.32 -12.97 -14.15
N GLY A 296 -11.42 -13.85 -14.59
CA GLY A 296 -10.72 -13.76 -15.85
C GLY A 296 -11.62 -14.06 -17.04
N PHE A 297 -11.15 -13.66 -18.23
CA PHE A 297 -11.68 -13.87 -19.59
C PHE A 297 -13.13 -14.39 -19.76
N ARG A 298 -13.97 -13.55 -20.38
CA ARG A 298 -15.33 -13.92 -20.79
C ARG A 298 -15.28 -15.15 -21.70
N GLY A 299 -15.78 -16.28 -21.23
CA GLY A 299 -16.02 -17.47 -22.06
C GLY A 299 -15.55 -18.79 -21.45
N ASP A 300 -14.52 -18.78 -20.61
CA ASP A 300 -14.01 -20.00 -19.99
C ASP A 300 -14.76 -20.29 -18.69
N GLN A 301 -15.38 -21.47 -18.60
CA GLN A 301 -15.86 -21.99 -17.33
C GLN A 301 -14.65 -22.39 -16.49
N VAL A 302 -14.34 -21.57 -15.49
CA VAL A 302 -13.37 -21.93 -14.45
C VAL A 302 -13.89 -23.16 -13.71
N ASP A 303 -13.02 -24.15 -13.49
CA ASP A 303 -13.44 -25.37 -12.84
C ASP A 303 -13.74 -25.15 -11.36
N GLN A 304 -14.55 -26.05 -10.81
CA GLN A 304 -15.04 -25.95 -9.44
C GLN A 304 -13.90 -26.02 -8.41
N ARG A 305 -12.80 -26.75 -8.68
CA ARG A 305 -11.68 -26.87 -7.74
C ARG A 305 -10.93 -25.55 -7.61
N THR A 306 -10.72 -24.83 -8.72
CA THR A 306 -10.14 -23.49 -8.69
C THR A 306 -10.99 -22.52 -7.86
N ILE A 307 -12.32 -22.59 -7.98
CA ILE A 307 -13.23 -21.73 -7.19
C ILE A 307 -13.17 -22.11 -5.69
N GLU A 308 -13.19 -23.40 -5.37
CA GLU A 308 -13.08 -23.89 -3.98
C GLU A 308 -11.74 -23.50 -3.35
N ARG A 309 -10.63 -23.62 -4.08
CA ARG A 309 -9.31 -23.17 -3.64
C ARG A 309 -9.27 -21.65 -3.45
N ALA A 310 -9.93 -20.89 -4.34
CA ALA A 310 -10.08 -19.46 -4.19
C ALA A 310 -10.83 -19.11 -2.89
N ILE A 311 -11.96 -19.77 -2.61
CA ILE A 311 -12.74 -19.59 -1.38
C ILE A 311 -11.87 -19.84 -0.15
N GLN A 312 -11.22 -21.01 -0.10
CA GLN A 312 -10.36 -21.40 1.02
C GLN A 312 -9.27 -20.35 1.30
N LEU A 313 -8.53 -19.93 0.26
CA LEU A 313 -7.46 -18.95 0.41
C LEU A 313 -8.00 -17.59 0.90
N HIS A 314 -9.18 -17.18 0.47
CA HIS A 314 -9.79 -15.94 0.95
C HIS A 314 -10.23 -16.04 2.42
N GLU A 315 -10.77 -17.18 2.85
CA GLU A 315 -11.12 -17.45 4.25
C GLU A 315 -9.87 -17.41 5.15
N GLU A 316 -8.79 -18.08 4.73
CA GLU A 316 -7.50 -18.05 5.44
C GLU A 316 -6.96 -16.61 5.55
N VAL A 317 -6.99 -15.84 4.46
CA VAL A 317 -6.56 -14.44 4.46
C VAL A 317 -7.48 -13.58 5.35
N ILE A 318 -8.79 -13.82 5.40
CA ILE A 318 -9.66 -13.07 6.32
C ILE A 318 -9.29 -13.34 7.77
N ALA A 319 -8.95 -14.60 8.10
CA ALA A 319 -8.52 -14.98 9.45
C ALA A 319 -7.16 -14.37 9.84
N LEU A 320 -6.23 -14.27 8.89
CA LEU A 320 -4.88 -13.71 9.10
C LEU A 320 -4.85 -12.18 9.18
N TYR A 321 -5.89 -11.50 8.67
CA TYR A 321 -5.97 -10.03 8.59
C TYR A 321 -7.26 -9.50 9.24
N PRO A 322 -7.56 -9.82 10.51
CA PRO A 322 -8.87 -9.56 11.11
C PRO A 322 -9.29 -8.09 11.01
N ASP A 323 -8.36 -7.18 11.32
CA ASP A 323 -8.58 -5.73 11.40
C ASP A 323 -8.77 -5.05 10.03
N THR A 324 -8.26 -5.66 8.95
CA THR A 324 -8.25 -5.07 7.59
C THR A 324 -8.95 -5.98 6.56
N SER A 325 -9.69 -6.98 7.04
CA SER A 325 -10.33 -8.03 6.23
C SER A 325 -11.52 -7.56 5.40
N PHE A 326 -12.04 -6.34 5.59
CA PHE A 326 -13.28 -5.91 4.92
C PHE A 326 -13.23 -6.07 3.41
N PHE A 327 -12.12 -5.63 2.78
CA PHE A 327 -11.91 -5.79 1.35
C PHE A 327 -11.97 -7.27 0.93
N LYS A 328 -11.36 -8.14 1.74
CA LYS A 328 -11.27 -9.57 1.49
C LYS A 328 -12.60 -10.30 1.71
N LYS A 329 -13.45 -9.80 2.60
CA LYS A 329 -14.83 -10.28 2.77
C LYS A 329 -15.69 -9.97 1.55
N VAL A 330 -15.54 -8.79 0.96
CA VAL A 330 -16.17 -8.45 -0.33
C VAL A 330 -15.62 -9.32 -1.45
N ASP A 331 -14.29 -9.50 -1.53
CA ASP A 331 -13.66 -10.43 -2.49
C ASP A 331 -14.18 -11.87 -2.35
N LEU A 332 -14.40 -12.35 -1.11
CA LEU A 332 -14.94 -13.68 -0.86
C LEU A 332 -16.39 -13.80 -1.30
N ALA A 333 -17.23 -12.80 -1.05
CA ALA A 333 -18.63 -12.79 -1.53
C ALA A 333 -18.68 -12.82 -3.07
N ASP A 334 -17.84 -12.01 -3.72
CA ASP A 334 -17.63 -11.99 -5.16
C ASP A 334 -17.28 -13.42 -5.67
N VAL A 335 -16.29 -14.09 -5.05
CA VAL A 335 -15.83 -15.42 -5.47
C VAL A 335 -16.88 -16.50 -5.19
N GLN A 336 -17.54 -16.46 -4.04
CA GLN A 336 -18.61 -17.39 -3.67
C GLN A 336 -19.74 -17.38 -4.71
N ALA A 337 -20.11 -16.20 -5.22
CA ALA A 337 -21.12 -16.07 -6.27
C ALA A 337 -20.80 -16.89 -7.54
N LYS A 338 -19.54 -17.24 -7.79
CA LYS A 338 -19.11 -18.05 -8.94
C LYS A 338 -19.18 -19.56 -8.69
N SER A 339 -19.30 -20.00 -7.44
CA SER A 339 -19.45 -21.42 -7.12
C SER A 339 -20.84 -21.93 -7.52
N ARG A 340 -20.94 -23.19 -7.96
CA ARG A 340 -22.20 -23.81 -8.43
C ARG A 340 -23.38 -23.68 -7.46
N GLN A 341 -23.12 -23.64 -6.16
CA GLN A 341 -24.12 -23.50 -5.10
C GLN A 341 -23.90 -22.25 -4.22
N GLY A 342 -22.93 -21.41 -4.57
CA GLY A 342 -22.50 -20.30 -3.71
C GLY A 342 -23.36 -19.04 -3.81
N ARG A 343 -24.42 -19.04 -4.62
CA ARG A 343 -25.34 -17.89 -4.74
C ARG A 343 -25.99 -17.50 -3.42
N MET A 344 -26.62 -18.46 -2.74
CA MET A 344 -27.28 -18.18 -1.45
C MET A 344 -26.29 -17.69 -0.40
N ILE A 345 -25.07 -18.24 -0.42
CA ILE A 345 -23.98 -17.83 0.47
C ILE A 345 -23.56 -16.40 0.16
N ALA A 346 -23.31 -16.08 -1.11
CA ALA A 346 -22.96 -14.73 -1.54
C ALA A 346 -24.05 -13.71 -1.20
N ASP A 347 -25.33 -14.04 -1.41
CA ASP A 347 -26.48 -13.22 -1.02
C ASP A 347 -26.44 -12.92 0.48
N GLN A 348 -26.32 -13.96 1.31
CA GLN A 348 -26.22 -13.81 2.75
C GLN A 348 -25.03 -12.93 3.15
N MET A 349 -23.85 -13.18 2.58
CA MET A 349 -22.65 -12.39 2.85
C MET A 349 -22.84 -10.92 2.50
N TYR A 350 -23.43 -10.59 1.34
CA TYR A 350 -23.70 -9.19 0.99
C TYR A 350 -24.74 -8.57 1.92
N GLN A 351 -25.79 -9.29 2.33
CA GLN A 351 -26.74 -8.76 3.31
C GLN A 351 -26.05 -8.45 4.64
N GLU A 352 -25.20 -9.34 5.14
CA GLU A 352 -24.42 -9.13 6.36
C GLU A 352 -23.46 -7.93 6.23
N LEU A 353 -22.80 -7.78 5.08
CA LEU A 353 -21.92 -6.64 4.80
C LEU A 353 -22.69 -5.32 4.71
N LEU A 354 -23.88 -5.32 4.11
CA LEU A 354 -24.75 -4.14 3.98
C LEU A 354 -25.40 -3.73 5.31
N ALA A 355 -25.59 -4.67 6.24
CA ALA A 355 -26.13 -4.39 7.57
C ALA A 355 -25.14 -3.64 8.48
N LYS A 356 -23.85 -3.61 8.12
CA LYS A 356 -22.81 -2.88 8.89
C LYS A 356 -23.03 -1.37 8.81
N ARG A 357 -23.03 -0.72 9.97
CA ARG A 357 -23.31 0.73 10.10
C ARG A 357 -22.05 1.59 10.14
N ASP A 358 -20.93 1.01 10.53
CA ASP A 358 -19.65 1.65 10.86
C ASP A 358 -18.65 1.67 9.69
N LEU A 359 -19.13 1.51 8.45
CA LEU A 359 -18.27 1.54 7.27
C LEU A 359 -17.80 2.97 6.94
N ASN A 360 -16.50 3.12 6.69
CA ASN A 360 -15.94 4.37 6.21
C ASN A 360 -16.40 4.64 4.74
N PRO A 361 -16.30 5.90 4.25
CA PRO A 361 -16.73 6.26 2.89
C PRO A 361 -16.14 5.35 1.80
N GLY A 362 -14.86 5.00 1.91
CA GLY A 362 -14.19 4.16 0.92
C GLY A 362 -14.69 2.72 0.89
N GLN A 363 -14.97 2.13 2.07
CA GLN A 363 -15.55 0.81 2.24
C GLN A 363 -16.99 0.76 1.69
N LYS A 364 -17.78 1.81 1.91
CA LYS A 364 -19.13 1.95 1.34
C LYS A 364 -19.11 1.96 -0.18
N GLN A 365 -18.23 2.78 -0.79
CA GLN A 365 -18.06 2.82 -2.24
C GLN A 365 -17.68 1.44 -2.82
N LEU A 366 -16.73 0.74 -2.19
CA LEU A 366 -16.38 -0.63 -2.58
C LEU A 366 -17.59 -1.57 -2.51
N LEU A 367 -18.27 -1.61 -1.36
CA LEU A 367 -19.38 -2.53 -1.12
C LEU A 367 -20.53 -2.31 -2.10
N TYR A 368 -20.94 -1.06 -2.28
CA TYR A 368 -22.04 -0.71 -3.19
C TYR A 368 -21.67 -1.02 -4.64
N TYR A 369 -20.45 -0.71 -5.07
CA TYR A 369 -19.98 -1.08 -6.41
C TYR A 369 -19.96 -2.60 -6.63
N SER A 370 -19.37 -3.36 -5.70
CA SER A 370 -19.31 -4.83 -5.80
C SER A 370 -20.71 -5.45 -5.79
N TYR A 371 -21.59 -5.02 -4.89
CA TYR A 371 -22.96 -5.53 -4.84
C TYR A 371 -23.76 -5.18 -6.09
N ALA A 372 -23.59 -3.97 -6.63
CA ALA A 372 -24.20 -3.61 -7.91
C ALA A 372 -23.77 -4.55 -9.05
N ARG A 373 -22.47 -4.88 -9.13
CA ARG A 373 -21.95 -5.81 -10.13
C ARG A 373 -22.49 -7.23 -9.96
N TYR A 374 -22.57 -7.70 -8.71
CA TYR A 374 -23.16 -8.98 -8.37
C TYR A 374 -24.62 -9.06 -8.83
N LEU A 375 -25.44 -8.06 -8.50
CA LEU A 375 -26.85 -7.99 -8.92
C LEU A 375 -26.99 -7.98 -10.44
N ASN A 376 -26.16 -7.21 -11.15
CA ASN A 376 -26.25 -7.11 -12.61
C ASN A 376 -25.88 -8.42 -13.31
N PHE A 377 -24.92 -9.16 -12.77
CA PHE A 377 -24.44 -10.41 -13.38
C PHE A 377 -25.37 -11.60 -13.08
N GLU A 378 -25.82 -11.75 -11.83
CA GLU A 378 -26.58 -12.93 -11.40
C GLU A 378 -28.10 -12.76 -11.52
N HIS A 379 -28.59 -11.51 -11.56
CA HIS A 379 -30.01 -11.21 -11.53
C HIS A 379 -30.39 -10.15 -12.57
N TRP A 380 -30.59 -10.57 -13.81
CA TRP A 380 -31.02 -9.67 -14.89
C TRP A 380 -32.31 -8.88 -14.56
N TYR A 381 -33.20 -9.43 -13.71
CA TYR A 381 -34.40 -8.76 -13.18
C TYR A 381 -34.12 -7.68 -12.13
N HIS A 382 -32.94 -7.65 -11.50
CA HIS A 382 -32.53 -6.64 -10.50
C HIS A 382 -31.66 -5.53 -11.11
N SER A 383 -31.74 -5.31 -12.42
CA SER A 383 -31.02 -4.26 -13.14
C SER A 383 -31.23 -2.87 -12.52
N ASN A 384 -32.45 -2.53 -12.11
CA ASN A 384 -32.75 -1.26 -11.45
C ASN A 384 -32.09 -1.14 -10.07
N LYS A 385 -32.08 -2.23 -9.28
CA LYS A 385 -31.43 -2.26 -7.96
C LYS A 385 -29.90 -2.13 -8.10
N SER A 386 -29.32 -2.77 -9.11
CA SER A 386 -27.90 -2.59 -9.45
C SER A 386 -27.56 -1.12 -9.71
N ILE A 387 -28.37 -0.42 -10.53
CA ILE A 387 -28.19 1.01 -10.83
C ILE A 387 -28.26 1.86 -9.58
N GLN A 388 -29.21 1.61 -8.67
CA GLN A 388 -29.30 2.33 -7.40
C GLN A 388 -28.01 2.23 -6.58
N TYR A 389 -27.42 1.04 -6.46
CA TYR A 389 -26.16 0.88 -5.73
C TYR A 389 -24.97 1.53 -6.46
N LEU A 390 -24.95 1.55 -7.80
CA LEU A 390 -23.96 2.35 -8.54
C LEU A 390 -24.09 3.84 -8.22
N MET A 391 -25.31 4.37 -8.14
CA MET A 391 -25.57 5.76 -7.76
C MET A 391 -25.10 6.04 -6.33
N MET A 392 -25.49 5.19 -5.36
CA MET A 392 -25.04 5.31 -3.97
C MET A 392 -23.51 5.28 -3.84
N SER A 393 -22.83 4.47 -4.64
CA SER A 393 -21.36 4.43 -4.68
C SER A 393 -20.77 5.72 -5.27
N ALA A 394 -21.32 6.21 -6.38
CA ALA A 394 -20.84 7.42 -7.06
C ALA A 394 -21.17 8.71 -6.29
N GLU A 395 -22.16 8.71 -5.40
CA GLU A 395 -22.57 9.88 -4.62
C GLU A 395 -21.61 10.21 -3.47
N ILE A 396 -20.90 9.21 -2.93
CA ILE A 396 -20.04 9.38 -1.75
C ILE A 396 -18.76 10.14 -2.12
N GLN A 397 -18.48 11.23 -1.39
CA GLN A 397 -17.26 12.02 -1.52
C GLN A 397 -16.24 11.74 -0.39
N PRO A 398 -14.93 11.90 -0.65
CA PRO A 398 -14.31 12.00 -1.97
C PRO A 398 -14.42 10.68 -2.76
N ARG A 399 -14.59 10.74 -4.09
CA ARG A 399 -14.73 9.54 -4.93
C ARG A 399 -13.40 8.79 -5.04
N ASN A 400 -13.36 7.58 -4.49
CA ASN A 400 -12.24 6.67 -4.68
C ASN A 400 -12.35 5.93 -6.03
N PHE A 401 -11.49 4.93 -6.24
CA PHE A 401 -11.52 4.11 -7.46
C PHE A 401 -12.91 3.50 -7.77
N TYR A 402 -13.62 3.01 -6.76
CA TYR A 402 -14.93 2.37 -6.90
C TYR A 402 -16.05 3.38 -7.18
N GLY A 403 -16.03 4.53 -6.52
CA GLY A 403 -16.94 5.64 -6.84
C GLY A 403 -16.78 6.10 -8.30
N ARG A 404 -15.54 6.32 -8.75
CA ARG A 404 -15.23 6.67 -10.14
C ARG A 404 -15.64 5.59 -11.15
N LYS A 405 -15.42 4.31 -10.83
CA LYS A 405 -15.89 3.19 -11.66
C LYS A 405 -17.41 3.14 -11.77
N SER A 406 -18.11 3.39 -10.66
CA SER A 406 -19.56 3.43 -10.63
C SER A 406 -20.09 4.57 -11.51
N LEU A 407 -19.48 5.75 -11.43
CA LEU A 407 -19.78 6.89 -12.29
C LEU A 407 -19.58 6.57 -13.78
N GLN A 408 -18.44 5.97 -14.14
CA GLN A 408 -18.16 5.55 -15.53
C GLN A 408 -19.18 4.53 -16.04
N GLU A 409 -19.62 3.59 -15.20
CA GLU A 409 -20.63 2.61 -15.58
C GLU A 409 -22.02 3.25 -15.77
N LEU A 410 -22.41 4.18 -14.89
CA LEU A 410 -23.65 4.96 -15.04
C LEU A 410 -23.67 5.79 -16.33
N GLN A 411 -22.56 6.45 -16.66
CA GLN A 411 -22.41 7.19 -17.92
C GLN A 411 -22.60 6.27 -19.13
N LYS A 412 -21.95 5.09 -19.13
CA LYS A 412 -22.14 4.10 -20.21
C LYS A 412 -23.58 3.59 -20.32
N ILE A 413 -24.28 3.40 -19.20
CA ILE A 413 -25.69 2.98 -19.20
C ILE A 413 -26.58 4.10 -19.78
N ARG A 414 -26.35 5.35 -19.38
CA ARG A 414 -27.03 6.52 -19.94
C ARG A 414 -26.85 6.60 -21.45
N ASP A 415 -25.61 6.48 -21.94
CA ASP A 415 -25.28 6.66 -23.35
C ASP A 415 -25.87 5.56 -24.25
N ARG A 416 -26.13 4.37 -23.70
CA ARG A 416 -26.86 3.30 -24.41
C ARG A 416 -28.35 3.60 -24.59
N GLY A 417 -28.96 4.40 -23.71
CA GLY A 417 -30.34 4.90 -23.86
C GLY A 417 -31.48 3.87 -23.78
N THR A 418 -31.19 2.59 -23.54
CA THR A 418 -32.18 1.49 -23.54
C THR A 418 -32.65 1.08 -22.15
N ASN A 419 -32.17 1.72 -21.09
CA ASN A 419 -32.48 1.34 -19.72
C ASN A 419 -33.72 2.07 -19.18
N GLN A 420 -34.54 1.37 -18.39
CA GLN A 420 -35.74 1.96 -17.78
C GLN A 420 -35.43 3.15 -16.85
N MET A 421 -34.25 3.16 -16.22
CA MET A 421 -33.81 4.23 -15.31
C MET A 421 -33.03 5.37 -16.01
N SER A 422 -33.10 5.48 -17.34
CA SER A 422 -32.31 6.47 -18.08
C SER A 422 -32.59 7.93 -17.67
N ILE A 423 -33.81 8.26 -17.22
CA ILE A 423 -34.16 9.62 -16.75
C ILE A 423 -33.53 9.89 -15.39
N GLU A 424 -33.65 8.93 -14.46
CA GLU A 424 -33.10 8.99 -13.10
C GLU A 424 -31.58 9.10 -13.14
N ILE A 425 -30.92 8.30 -13.98
CA ILE A 425 -29.47 8.37 -14.18
C ILE A 425 -29.07 9.75 -14.69
N ARG A 426 -29.80 10.31 -15.67
CA ARG A 426 -29.49 11.65 -16.20
C ARG A 426 -29.61 12.72 -15.12
N LYS A 427 -30.73 12.75 -14.39
CA LYS A 427 -30.95 13.69 -13.28
C LYS A 427 -29.88 13.56 -12.19
N PHE A 428 -29.47 12.34 -11.87
CA PHE A 428 -28.42 12.11 -10.88
C PHE A 428 -27.07 12.65 -11.36
N LEU A 429 -26.67 12.34 -12.60
CA LEU A 429 -25.42 12.83 -13.19
C LEU A 429 -25.38 14.36 -13.31
N GLU A 430 -26.52 15.01 -13.55
CA GLU A 430 -26.64 16.49 -13.59
C GLU A 430 -26.50 17.15 -12.21
N ASN A 431 -26.85 16.44 -11.13
CA ASN A 431 -26.82 16.96 -9.76
C ASN A 431 -25.60 16.51 -8.94
N LEU A 432 -24.74 15.67 -9.52
CA LEU A 432 -23.53 15.21 -8.84
C LEU A 432 -22.55 16.39 -8.73
N PRO A 433 -22.00 16.67 -7.54
CA PRO A 433 -20.93 17.65 -7.42
C PRO A 433 -19.75 17.21 -8.28
N ASP A 434 -19.16 18.17 -8.98
CA ASP A 434 -17.89 17.99 -9.69
C ASP A 434 -16.86 17.42 -8.71
N ASP A 435 -16.01 16.51 -9.18
CA ASP A 435 -14.87 16.08 -8.37
C ASP A 435 -14.02 17.33 -8.12
N ASP A 436 -13.88 17.76 -6.87
CA ASP A 436 -12.87 18.75 -6.47
C ASP A 436 -11.52 18.20 -6.90
N SER A 437 -11.05 18.68 -8.06
CA SER A 437 -9.76 18.33 -8.59
C SER A 437 -8.70 19.07 -7.79
N GLU A 438 -8.28 18.49 -6.66
CA GLU A 438 -6.98 18.78 -6.04
C GLU A 438 -5.79 18.33 -6.93
N ALA A 439 -5.98 18.23 -8.25
CA ALA A 439 -4.95 17.93 -9.23
C ALA A 439 -4.66 19.11 -10.18
N SER A 440 -5.10 20.32 -9.84
CA SER A 440 -4.93 21.51 -10.71
C SER A 440 -4.04 22.62 -10.15
N ASN A 441 -3.54 22.53 -8.91
CA ASN A 441 -2.68 23.56 -8.31
C ASN A 441 -1.40 22.99 -7.70
N LEU A 442 -0.52 22.44 -8.55
CA LEU A 442 0.92 22.31 -8.25
C LEU A 442 1.71 22.68 -9.52
N ASN A 443 1.54 23.93 -9.96
CA ASN A 443 2.60 24.66 -10.64
C ASN A 443 3.13 25.68 -9.63
N VAL A 444 4.20 25.32 -8.92
CA VAL A 444 5.43 26.10 -8.62
C VAL A 444 6.40 25.16 -7.91
#